data_AF-A0A965VB79-F1
#
_entry.id   AF-A0A965VB79-F1
#
_cell.length_a   1.000
_cell.length_b   1.000
_cell.length_c   1.000
_cell.angle_alpha   90.00
_cell.angle_beta   90.00
_cell.angle_gamma   90.00
#
_symmetry.space_group_name_H-M   'P 1'
#
loop_
_entity.id
_entity.type
_entity.pdbx_description
1 polymer ?
#
loop_
_entity_poly.entity_id
_entity_poly.type
_entity_poly.pdbx_seq_one_letter_code
_entity_poly.pdbx_strand_id
1 'polypeptide(L)'
;MKDIAIVAALVCLLARPGLAAAPDRGSGVADEMVETFQVRNGGVFEDWPAPRCLLVITGELDGYIEPCGCTGKENQKGGLSRRQNFLRAVEAAGWPAVAVDLGGQVKRFGRLTEAKFHSIVDGLRTMHYAAVGFGPGDLRLPAEELVAAVAAIGDQQTPFVSANVGLLGIAANITPRFRVVEAGGMKIGITSVLGDKEAERVRSSDVEVTAADAALAEVAPQLAQAGCAHQVLLSWAGADETKALAARYPQFDIVVTAGGGDEPPRELPTLPGGARLVELGHKGMFAVAVGFFADAKTPVRTQRVPLDARWGESPDMITLLATYQGKLESLGLAGLGLVPVRHPTGRRFAGSAACADCHAHAYEVWKDSAHAKALTTLEEQKPRRDGDPECLSCHVVGWAPQRFEPFEGGFSGMATTPHLAHQGCENCHGPAAAHTAVERGDVRASEAERDRLRRELVLTLDTAEGKQKVVNNCQECHDLDNSPQFEFDEYWSQVEHNDKKK
;
A
#
# COMPACT_ATOMS: atom_id res chain seq x y z
N MET A 1 43.72 -30.88 -64.66
CA MET A 1 43.17 -30.88 -63.28
C MET A 1 44.06 -29.98 -62.46
N LYS A 2 43.62 -28.74 -62.23
CA LYS A 2 44.34 -27.73 -61.44
C LYS A 2 43.45 -27.44 -60.23
N ASP A 3 43.89 -27.87 -59.06
CA ASP A 3 43.18 -27.63 -57.81
C ASP A 3 43.53 -26.23 -57.29
N ILE A 4 42.49 -25.44 -57.03
CA ILE A 4 42.55 -24.09 -56.46
C ILE A 4 42.33 -24.24 -54.95
N ALA A 5 43.33 -23.89 -54.15
CA ALA A 5 43.20 -23.78 -52.70
C ALA A 5 42.50 -22.47 -52.35
N ILE A 6 41.34 -22.57 -51.68
CA ILE A 6 40.60 -21.43 -51.12
C ILE A 6 41.11 -21.21 -49.69
N VAL A 7 41.70 -20.03 -49.44
CA VAL A 7 42.04 -19.54 -48.11
C VAL A 7 40.81 -18.86 -47.53
N ALA A 8 40.20 -19.44 -46.49
CA ALA A 8 39.12 -18.82 -45.74
C ALA A 8 39.70 -17.85 -44.70
N ALA A 9 39.47 -16.55 -44.87
CA ALA A 9 39.77 -15.53 -43.87
C ALA A 9 38.69 -15.56 -42.78
N LEU A 10 39.09 -15.93 -41.56
CA LEU A 10 38.25 -15.88 -40.37
C LEU A 10 38.13 -14.42 -39.90
N VAL A 11 37.00 -13.77 -40.19
CA VAL A 11 36.65 -12.47 -39.60
C VAL A 11 36.06 -12.74 -38.22
N CYS A 12 36.86 -12.56 -37.17
CA CYS A 12 36.35 -12.45 -35.82
C CYS A 12 35.50 -11.17 -35.71
N LEU A 13 34.17 -11.31 -35.83
CA LEU A 13 33.26 -10.30 -35.29
C LEU A 13 33.45 -10.26 -33.78
N LEU A 14 34.20 -9.26 -33.29
CA LEU A 14 34.09 -8.82 -31.91
C LEU A 14 32.67 -8.29 -31.73
N ALA A 15 31.80 -9.09 -31.11
CA ALA A 15 30.53 -8.61 -30.62
C ALA A 15 30.82 -7.41 -29.69
N ARG A 16 30.34 -6.22 -30.06
CA ARG A 16 30.20 -5.12 -29.10
C ARG A 16 29.39 -5.68 -27.92
N PRO A 17 29.83 -5.51 -26.65
CA PRO A 17 28.95 -5.83 -25.54
C PRO A 17 27.68 -5.01 -25.74
N GLY A 18 26.55 -5.69 -25.91
CA GLY A 18 25.26 -5.01 -26.04
C GLY A 18 25.07 -4.15 -24.81
N LEU A 19 24.78 -2.86 -25.00
CA LEU A 19 24.28 -2.03 -23.91
C LEU A 19 23.05 -2.76 -23.34
N ALA A 20 23.13 -3.20 -22.08
CA ALA A 20 21.97 -3.76 -21.41
C ALA A 20 20.82 -2.73 -21.50
N ALA A 21 19.65 -3.18 -21.96
CA ALA A 21 18.48 -2.33 -22.03
C ALA A 21 18.13 -1.77 -20.64
N ALA A 22 17.64 -0.53 -20.60
CA ALA A 22 17.15 0.05 -19.37
C ALA A 22 16.01 -0.82 -18.80
N PRO A 23 15.88 -0.93 -17.46
CA PRO A 23 14.85 -1.76 -16.85
C PRO A 23 13.47 -1.15 -17.07
N ASP A 24 12.65 -1.76 -17.93
CA ASP A 24 11.32 -1.28 -18.29
C ASP A 24 10.16 -2.18 -17.80
N ARG A 25 10.48 -3.40 -17.34
CA ARG A 25 9.50 -4.43 -16.95
C ARG A 25 10.04 -5.45 -15.95
N GLY A 26 9.13 -6.18 -15.31
CA GLY A 26 9.44 -7.36 -14.50
C GLY A 26 9.62 -8.63 -15.33
N SER A 27 10.21 -9.65 -14.71
CA SER A 27 10.39 -10.96 -15.36
C SER A 27 9.04 -11.62 -15.68
N GLY A 28 8.92 -12.19 -16.88
CA GLY A 28 7.73 -12.94 -17.30
C GLY A 28 6.52 -12.08 -17.68
N VAL A 29 6.67 -10.75 -17.78
CA VAL A 29 5.61 -9.84 -18.22
C VAL A 29 5.60 -9.75 -19.74
N ALA A 30 4.43 -9.97 -20.35
CA ALA A 30 4.23 -9.95 -21.80
C ALA A 30 4.40 -8.53 -22.39
N ASP A 31 4.83 -8.44 -23.65
CA ASP A 31 5.06 -7.16 -24.35
C ASP A 31 3.79 -6.30 -24.39
N GLU A 32 2.63 -6.92 -24.62
CA GLU A 32 1.34 -6.23 -24.73
C GLU A 32 0.94 -5.57 -23.40
N MET A 33 1.29 -6.20 -22.28
CA MET A 33 1.08 -5.63 -20.95
C MET A 33 1.95 -4.39 -20.77
N VAL A 34 3.22 -4.47 -21.15
CA VAL A 34 4.15 -3.34 -21.04
C VAL A 34 3.69 -2.18 -21.93
N GLU A 35 3.33 -2.45 -23.19
CA GLU A 35 2.81 -1.44 -24.12
C GLU A 35 1.54 -0.76 -23.57
N THR A 36 0.58 -1.55 -23.06
CA THR A 36 -0.66 -1.02 -22.48
C THR A 36 -0.39 -0.03 -21.35
N PHE A 37 0.52 -0.37 -20.44
CA PHE A 37 0.83 0.46 -19.28
C PHE A 37 1.81 1.60 -19.60
N GLN A 38 2.65 1.47 -20.63
CA GLN A 38 3.43 2.57 -21.18
C GLN A 38 2.51 3.65 -21.77
N VAL A 39 1.50 3.27 -22.55
CA VAL A 39 0.49 4.23 -23.06
C VAL A 39 -0.28 4.87 -21.92
N ARG A 40 -0.68 4.09 -20.91
CA ARG A 40 -1.51 4.57 -19.80
C ARG A 40 -0.76 5.47 -18.81
N ASN A 41 0.47 5.10 -18.44
CA ASN A 41 1.20 5.72 -17.33
C ASN A 41 2.57 6.31 -17.74
N GLY A 42 2.95 6.22 -19.01
CA GLY A 42 4.22 6.70 -19.56
C GLY A 42 5.33 5.64 -19.57
N GLY A 43 6.37 5.89 -20.37
CA GLY A 43 7.59 5.08 -20.43
C GLY A 43 8.48 5.23 -19.19
N VAL A 44 9.33 4.23 -18.95
CA VAL A 44 10.28 4.20 -17.83
C VAL A 44 11.69 4.14 -18.38
N PHE A 45 12.54 5.06 -17.94
CA PHE A 45 13.95 5.20 -18.29
C PHE A 45 14.25 5.25 -19.81
N GLU A 46 13.31 5.78 -20.60
CA GLU A 46 13.53 6.05 -22.01
C GLU A 46 14.77 6.94 -22.20
N ASP A 47 15.70 6.51 -23.05
CA ASP A 47 16.95 7.20 -23.35
C ASP A 47 17.87 7.45 -22.13
N TRP A 48 17.69 6.72 -21.04
CA TRP A 48 18.65 6.72 -19.94
C TRP A 48 19.86 5.86 -20.32
N PRO A 49 21.09 6.41 -20.31
CA PRO A 49 22.28 5.55 -20.28
C PRO A 49 22.32 4.78 -18.95
N ALA A 50 23.21 3.79 -18.82
CA ALA A 50 23.43 3.17 -17.52
C ALA A 50 23.94 4.22 -16.51
N PRO A 51 23.27 4.43 -15.36
CA PRO A 51 23.75 5.32 -14.32
C PRO A 51 24.95 4.72 -13.61
N ARG A 52 25.79 5.57 -13.01
CA ARG A 52 26.79 5.13 -12.04
C ARG A 52 26.11 4.52 -10.82
N CYS A 53 25.05 5.15 -10.35
CA CYS A 53 24.22 4.68 -9.25
C CYS A 53 22.78 5.16 -9.44
N LEU A 54 21.81 4.31 -9.12
CA LEU A 54 20.38 4.63 -9.05
C LEU A 54 19.94 4.68 -7.59
N LEU A 55 19.50 5.83 -7.09
CA LEU A 55 18.80 5.92 -5.81
C LEU A 55 17.30 5.74 -6.06
N VAL A 56 16.71 4.70 -5.47
CA VAL A 56 15.29 4.39 -5.53
C VAL A 56 14.66 4.79 -4.20
N ILE A 57 13.69 5.71 -4.24
CA ILE A 57 13.04 6.28 -3.06
C ILE A 57 11.58 5.86 -3.06
N THR A 58 11.12 5.28 -1.96
CA THR A 58 9.72 4.92 -1.71
C THR A 58 9.30 5.42 -0.33
N GLY A 59 8.03 5.23 0.04
CA GLY A 59 7.52 5.64 1.34
C GLY A 59 6.00 5.72 1.36
N GLU A 60 5.46 6.03 2.53
CA GLU A 60 4.01 6.19 2.75
C GLU A 60 3.22 4.97 2.29
N LEU A 61 3.73 3.76 2.59
CA LEU A 61 3.11 2.52 2.18
C LEU A 61 1.73 2.32 2.82
N ASP A 62 1.48 2.88 4.00
CA ASP A 62 0.17 2.90 4.67
C ASP A 62 -0.46 1.51 4.93
N GLY A 63 0.33 0.45 4.83
CA GLY A 63 -0.10 -0.93 5.02
C GLY A 63 -0.46 -1.68 3.73
N TYR A 64 -0.26 -1.08 2.55
CA TYR A 64 -0.57 -1.68 1.25
C TYR A 64 0.51 -2.67 0.80
N ILE A 65 0.59 -3.83 1.45
CA ILE A 65 1.49 -4.94 1.06
C ILE A 65 1.24 -5.35 -0.40
N GLU A 66 -0.02 -5.35 -0.81
CA GLU A 66 -0.45 -5.51 -2.19
C GLU A 66 -1.57 -4.51 -2.52
N PRO A 67 -1.82 -4.22 -3.81
CA PRO A 67 -3.05 -3.55 -4.20
C PRO A 67 -4.27 -4.43 -3.86
N CYS A 68 -5.42 -3.81 -3.51
CA CYS A 68 -6.69 -4.50 -3.18
C CYS A 68 -7.05 -5.59 -4.19
N GLY A 69 -6.79 -5.34 -5.48
CA GLY A 69 -7.19 -6.19 -6.60
C GLY A 69 -8.66 -6.09 -6.98
N CYS A 70 -9.41 -5.23 -6.29
CA CYS A 70 -10.86 -5.09 -6.34
C CYS A 70 -11.37 -4.57 -7.70
N THR A 71 -10.53 -3.85 -8.46
CA THR A 71 -10.78 -3.45 -9.86
C THR A 71 -9.95 -4.23 -10.89
N GLY A 72 -9.49 -5.43 -10.51
CA GLY A 72 -8.44 -6.16 -11.22
C GLY A 72 -7.07 -5.68 -10.77
N LYS A 73 -6.23 -6.59 -10.28
CA LYS A 73 -4.89 -6.25 -9.76
C LYS A 73 -4.08 -5.47 -10.80
N GLU A 74 -4.18 -5.85 -12.06
CA GLU A 74 -3.50 -5.21 -13.19
C GLU A 74 -3.84 -3.71 -13.32
N ASN A 75 -5.06 -3.29 -12.97
CA ASN A 75 -5.47 -1.89 -13.09
C ASN A 75 -5.04 -1.01 -11.91
N GLN A 76 -4.50 -1.60 -10.85
CA GLN A 76 -4.04 -0.90 -9.67
C GLN A 76 -2.52 -0.73 -9.68
N LYS A 77 -1.98 0.15 -8.84
CA LYS A 77 -0.53 0.38 -8.68
C LYS A 77 -0.07 -0.01 -7.28
N GLY A 78 1.24 -0.17 -7.09
CA GLY A 78 1.88 -0.42 -5.80
C GLY A 78 2.00 -1.89 -5.41
N GLY A 79 2.23 -2.12 -4.12
CA GLY A 79 2.51 -3.43 -3.54
C GLY A 79 3.99 -3.83 -3.59
N LEU A 80 4.40 -4.60 -2.59
CA LEU A 80 5.79 -5.07 -2.43
C LEU A 80 6.23 -5.99 -3.57
N SER A 81 5.27 -6.73 -4.15
CA SER A 81 5.48 -7.64 -5.27
C SER A 81 6.07 -6.94 -6.50
N ARG A 82 5.44 -5.85 -6.94
CA ARG A 82 5.91 -5.03 -8.06
C ARG A 82 7.18 -4.27 -7.74
N ARG A 83 7.28 -3.77 -6.50
CA ARG A 83 8.48 -3.11 -5.98
C ARG A 83 9.70 -4.02 -6.07
N GLN A 84 9.57 -5.28 -5.65
CA GLN A 84 10.65 -6.28 -5.71
C GLN A 84 11.06 -6.57 -7.16
N ASN A 85 10.11 -6.80 -8.06
CA ASN A 85 10.44 -7.06 -9.46
C ASN A 85 11.02 -5.84 -10.18
N PHE A 86 10.61 -4.62 -9.81
CA PHE A 86 11.27 -3.40 -10.27
C PHE A 86 12.75 -3.38 -9.86
N LEU A 87 13.05 -3.61 -8.58
CA LEU A 87 14.43 -3.66 -8.09
C LEU A 87 15.25 -4.78 -8.75
N ARG A 88 14.65 -5.96 -8.98
CA ARG A 88 15.29 -7.05 -9.73
C ARG A 88 15.54 -6.70 -11.19
N ALA A 89 14.64 -5.97 -11.83
CA ALA A 89 14.86 -5.50 -13.20
C ALA A 89 16.07 -4.55 -13.26
N VAL A 90 16.17 -3.64 -12.29
CA VAL A 90 17.33 -2.74 -12.15
C VAL A 90 18.63 -3.54 -11.93
N GLU A 91 18.62 -4.54 -11.05
CA GLU A 91 19.77 -5.42 -10.84
C GLU A 91 20.15 -6.21 -12.11
N ALA A 92 19.15 -6.78 -12.81
CA ALA A 92 19.35 -7.53 -14.05
C ALA A 92 19.88 -6.67 -15.20
N ALA A 93 19.54 -5.38 -15.23
CA ALA A 93 20.12 -4.40 -16.14
C ALA A 93 21.58 -4.03 -15.78
N GLY A 94 22.09 -4.53 -14.65
CA GLY A 94 23.44 -4.26 -14.16
C GLY A 94 23.62 -2.85 -13.59
N TRP A 95 22.53 -2.19 -13.20
CA TRP A 95 22.57 -0.83 -12.65
C TRP A 95 22.82 -0.91 -11.14
N PRO A 96 23.93 -0.35 -10.61
CA PRO A 96 24.14 -0.26 -9.17
C PRO A 96 23.02 0.57 -8.54
N ALA A 97 22.34 0.04 -7.53
CA ALA A 97 21.18 0.68 -6.93
C ALA A 97 21.24 0.73 -5.40
N VAL A 98 20.65 1.79 -4.85
CA VAL A 98 20.42 1.98 -3.42
C VAL A 98 18.94 2.26 -3.23
N ALA A 99 18.24 1.37 -2.54
CA ALA A 99 16.82 1.56 -2.22
C ALA A 99 16.67 2.15 -0.82
N VAL A 100 15.88 3.22 -0.69
CA VAL A 100 15.55 3.87 0.57
C VAL A 100 14.05 4.11 0.68
N ASP A 101 13.53 4.08 1.90
CA ASP A 101 12.11 4.29 2.18
C ASP A 101 11.93 5.38 3.25
N LEU A 102 11.03 6.32 3.03
CA LEU A 102 10.78 7.45 3.94
C LEU A 102 10.24 6.99 5.31
N GLY A 103 9.60 5.83 5.38
CA GLY A 103 8.82 5.38 6.54
C GLY A 103 7.33 5.31 6.24
N GLY A 104 6.50 5.24 7.28
CA GLY A 104 5.05 5.17 7.14
C GLY A 104 4.61 3.86 6.52
N GLN A 105 5.14 2.77 7.06
CA GLN A 105 4.81 1.43 6.61
C GLN A 105 3.36 1.08 6.92
N VAL A 106 2.83 1.61 8.02
CA VAL A 106 1.44 1.40 8.44
C VAL A 106 0.76 2.69 8.89
N LYS A 107 -0.57 2.74 8.74
CA LYS A 107 -1.40 3.91 9.12
C LYS A 107 -2.21 3.72 10.41
N ARG A 108 -2.60 2.47 10.70
CA ARG A 108 -3.47 2.09 11.82
C ARG A 108 -2.65 1.62 13.03
N PHE A 109 -3.29 0.95 13.99
CA PHE A 109 -2.67 0.40 15.19
C PHE A 109 -3.40 -0.89 15.61
N GLY A 110 -2.83 -1.60 16.59
CA GLY A 110 -3.35 -2.87 17.10
C GLY A 110 -2.80 -4.09 16.35
N ARG A 111 -3.15 -5.28 16.82
CA ARG A 111 -2.47 -6.54 16.47
C ARG A 111 -2.48 -6.91 14.99
N LEU A 112 -3.56 -6.59 14.26
CA LEU A 112 -3.60 -6.72 12.81
C LEU A 112 -2.52 -5.85 12.13
N THR A 113 -2.40 -4.60 12.60
CA THR A 113 -1.42 -3.66 12.06
C THR A 113 0.00 -4.05 12.47
N GLU A 114 0.21 -4.56 13.68
CA GLU A 114 1.50 -5.10 14.13
C GLU A 114 1.93 -6.27 13.22
N ALA A 115 1.06 -7.26 13.00
CA ALA A 115 1.34 -8.39 12.13
C ALA A 115 1.72 -7.93 10.71
N LYS A 116 1.01 -6.94 10.19
CA LYS A 116 1.26 -6.32 8.88
C LYS A 116 2.60 -5.58 8.83
N PHE A 117 2.93 -4.78 9.85
CA PHE A 117 4.20 -4.07 9.94
C PHE A 117 5.38 -5.04 9.91
N HIS A 118 5.33 -6.11 10.71
CA HIS A 118 6.36 -7.17 10.69
C HIS A 118 6.54 -7.76 9.28
N SER A 119 5.45 -8.12 8.60
CA SER A 119 5.54 -8.65 7.22
C SER A 119 6.09 -7.63 6.23
N ILE A 120 5.79 -6.34 6.37
CA ILE A 120 6.37 -5.29 5.53
C ILE A 120 7.88 -5.19 5.77
N VAL A 121 8.32 -5.18 7.03
CA VAL A 121 9.75 -5.09 7.38
C VAL A 121 10.52 -6.29 6.82
N ASP A 122 9.97 -7.49 6.88
CA ASP A 122 10.57 -8.68 6.26
C ASP A 122 10.69 -8.53 4.74
N GLY A 123 9.70 -7.89 4.10
CA GLY A 123 9.73 -7.57 2.69
C GLY A 123 10.86 -6.57 2.36
N LEU A 124 10.98 -5.49 3.13
CA LEU A 124 12.04 -4.49 2.97
C LEU A 124 13.44 -5.09 3.18
N ARG A 125 13.60 -6.00 4.14
CA ARG A 125 14.85 -6.77 4.32
C ARG A 125 15.15 -7.66 3.12
N THR A 126 14.15 -8.39 2.62
CA THR A 126 14.28 -9.26 1.44
C THR A 126 14.65 -8.47 0.18
N MET A 127 14.14 -7.24 0.06
CA MET A 127 14.48 -6.31 -1.02
C MET A 127 15.81 -5.56 -0.79
N HIS A 128 16.52 -5.85 0.31
CA HIS A 128 17.79 -5.21 0.67
C HIS A 128 17.73 -3.68 0.74
N TYR A 129 16.66 -3.12 1.33
CA TYR A 129 16.57 -1.68 1.56
C TYR A 129 17.74 -1.19 2.42
N ALA A 130 18.43 -0.18 1.90
CA ALA A 130 19.61 0.39 2.53
C ALA A 130 19.27 1.29 3.71
N ALA A 131 18.10 1.96 3.69
CA ALA A 131 17.66 2.85 4.76
C ALA A 131 16.13 2.97 4.76
N VAL A 132 15.52 2.92 5.93
CA VAL A 132 14.08 3.10 6.14
C VAL A 132 13.87 4.08 7.29
N GLY A 133 13.10 5.15 7.07
CA GLY A 133 12.70 6.08 8.12
C GLY A 133 11.51 5.57 8.95
N PHE A 134 11.05 6.39 9.89
CA PHE A 134 9.83 6.13 10.65
C PHE A 134 8.77 7.19 10.32
N GLY A 135 7.54 6.73 10.07
CA GLY A 135 6.36 7.59 10.06
C GLY A 135 5.62 7.55 11.40
N PRO A 136 4.73 8.52 11.67
CA PRO A 136 3.95 8.59 12.90
C PRO A 136 3.01 7.39 13.05
N GLY A 137 2.55 6.80 11.94
CA GLY A 137 1.74 5.59 11.97
C GLY A 137 2.51 4.37 12.48
N ASP A 138 3.79 4.24 12.10
CA ASP A 138 4.68 3.20 12.62
C ASP A 138 4.85 3.37 14.13
N LEU A 139 5.12 4.59 14.59
CA LEU A 139 5.38 4.92 16.00
C LEU A 139 4.14 4.89 16.91
N ARG A 140 2.97 4.54 16.37
CA ARG A 140 1.77 4.21 17.17
C ARG A 140 1.76 2.76 17.64
N LEU A 141 2.59 1.91 17.05
CA LEU A 141 2.75 0.53 17.50
C LEU A 141 3.48 0.48 18.85
N PRO A 142 3.26 -0.56 19.67
CA PRO A 142 4.03 -0.76 20.90
C PRO A 142 5.54 -0.78 20.61
N ALA A 143 6.34 -0.16 21.47
CA ALA A 143 7.77 -0.02 21.22
C ALA A 143 8.47 -1.38 21.17
N GLU A 144 8.06 -2.32 22.00
CA GLU A 144 8.54 -3.71 22.00
C GLU A 144 8.29 -4.42 20.66
N GLU A 145 7.13 -4.18 20.03
CA GLU A 145 6.80 -4.76 18.72
C GLU A 145 7.62 -4.10 17.61
N LEU A 146 7.82 -2.78 17.67
CA LEU A 146 8.71 -2.08 16.76
C LEU A 146 10.14 -2.61 16.88
N VAL A 147 10.66 -2.74 18.11
CA VAL A 147 12.01 -3.29 18.36
C VAL A 147 12.13 -4.70 17.82
N ALA A 148 11.17 -5.58 18.11
CA ALA A 148 11.16 -6.95 17.60
C ALA A 148 11.17 -7.00 16.07
N ALA A 149 10.41 -6.11 15.42
CA ALA A 149 10.36 -6.02 13.96
C ALA A 149 11.66 -5.50 13.37
N VAL A 150 12.25 -4.42 13.92
CA VAL A 150 13.35 -3.70 13.27
C VAL A 150 14.75 -4.10 13.72
N ALA A 151 14.93 -4.79 14.84
CA ALA A 151 16.25 -5.18 15.34
C ALA A 151 17.07 -6.00 14.31
N ALA A 152 18.39 -6.04 14.48
CA ALA A 152 19.25 -6.87 13.63
C ALA A 152 18.90 -8.37 13.79
N ILE A 153 18.91 -9.13 12.70
CA ILE A 153 18.64 -10.57 12.69
C ILE A 153 19.88 -11.29 12.16
N GLY A 154 20.56 -12.02 13.05
CA GLY A 154 21.86 -12.61 12.72
C GLY A 154 22.84 -11.55 12.25
N ASP A 155 23.40 -11.73 11.04
CA ASP A 155 24.32 -10.77 10.42
C ASP A 155 23.59 -9.66 9.62
N GLN A 156 22.27 -9.75 9.45
CA GLN A 156 21.50 -8.72 8.76
C GLN A 156 21.22 -7.54 9.69
N GLN A 157 21.86 -6.42 9.41
CA GLN A 157 21.61 -5.16 10.10
C GLN A 157 20.17 -4.68 9.87
N THR A 158 19.66 -3.89 10.81
CA THR A 158 18.38 -3.22 10.65
C THR A 158 18.38 -2.33 9.39
N PRO A 159 17.35 -2.37 8.53
CA PRO A 159 17.24 -1.40 7.45
C PRO A 159 16.85 -0.01 7.98
N PHE A 160 16.34 0.11 9.21
CA PHE A 160 15.88 1.38 9.76
C PHE A 160 17.02 2.32 10.16
N VAL A 161 16.80 3.62 10.00
CA VAL A 161 17.72 4.69 10.39
C VAL A 161 16.91 5.89 10.85
N SER A 162 17.30 6.55 11.93
CA SER A 162 16.70 7.83 12.34
C SER A 162 17.62 8.64 13.22
N ALA A 163 17.81 9.91 12.88
CA ALA A 163 18.63 10.82 13.66
C ALA A 163 17.96 11.23 14.98
N ASN A 164 16.62 11.30 14.99
CA ASN A 164 15.86 11.90 16.08
C ASN A 164 14.80 11.00 16.73
N VAL A 165 14.59 9.78 16.23
CA VAL A 165 13.71 8.78 16.86
C VAL A 165 14.54 7.65 17.47
N GLY A 166 14.34 7.39 18.76
CA GLY A 166 14.95 6.29 19.50
C GLY A 166 13.91 5.36 20.10
N LEU A 167 13.96 4.07 19.73
CA LEU A 167 13.13 3.02 20.33
C LEU A 167 13.75 2.60 21.67
N LEU A 168 12.97 2.68 22.76
CA LEU A 168 13.46 2.52 24.14
C LEU A 168 14.57 3.53 24.51
N GLY A 169 14.53 4.71 23.86
CA GLY A 169 15.51 5.79 24.01
C GLY A 169 16.60 5.79 22.93
N ILE A 170 17.12 6.98 22.59
CA ILE A 170 18.19 7.15 21.59
C ILE A 170 19.48 6.44 22.04
N ALA A 171 19.75 6.45 23.34
CA ALA A 171 20.92 5.81 23.94
C ALA A 171 20.91 4.27 23.82
N ALA A 172 19.74 3.65 23.58
CA ALA A 172 19.64 2.21 23.37
C ALA A 172 20.26 1.76 22.03
N ASN A 173 20.44 2.69 21.08
CA ASN A 173 21.10 2.46 19.79
C ASN A 173 20.52 1.25 19.01
N ILE A 174 19.21 1.05 19.09
CA ILE A 174 18.49 -0.03 18.39
C ILE A 174 18.53 0.20 16.87
N THR A 175 18.35 1.45 16.46
CA THR A 175 18.51 1.91 15.08
C THR A 175 19.65 2.93 15.00
N PRO A 176 20.52 2.86 13.98
CA PRO A 176 21.57 3.84 13.78
C PRO A 176 21.00 5.23 13.46
N ARG A 177 21.76 6.27 13.80
CA ARG A 177 21.35 7.66 13.54
C ARG A 177 21.55 8.13 12.10
N PHE A 178 22.48 7.51 11.39
CA PHE A 178 22.72 7.70 9.97
C PHE A 178 23.36 6.44 9.39
N ARG A 179 23.45 6.36 8.07
CA ARG A 179 24.13 5.29 7.35
C ARG A 179 24.92 5.85 6.18
N VAL A 180 26.05 5.23 5.88
CA VAL A 180 26.81 5.48 4.65
C VAL A 180 26.84 4.18 3.87
N VAL A 181 26.42 4.22 2.62
CA VAL A 181 26.41 3.07 1.71
C VAL A 181 27.27 3.34 0.48
N GLU A 182 27.83 2.29 -0.10
CA GLU A 182 28.62 2.37 -1.32
C GLU A 182 27.93 1.65 -2.48
N ALA A 183 27.76 2.34 -3.60
CA ALA A 183 27.22 1.78 -4.84
C ALA A 183 27.82 2.50 -6.05
N GLY A 184 28.22 1.76 -7.10
CA GLY A 184 28.77 2.40 -8.30
C GLY A 184 30.07 3.18 -8.10
N GLY A 185 30.83 2.84 -7.06
CA GLY A 185 32.01 3.59 -6.62
C GLY A 185 31.68 4.96 -6.00
N MET A 186 30.45 5.16 -5.53
CA MET A 186 29.99 6.37 -4.86
C MET A 186 29.59 6.06 -3.42
N LYS A 187 29.96 6.95 -2.49
CA LYS A 187 29.45 6.95 -1.12
C LYS A 187 28.19 7.81 -1.02
N ILE A 188 27.12 7.27 -0.48
CA ILE A 188 25.85 7.96 -0.25
C ILE A 188 25.57 7.97 1.26
N GLY A 189 25.49 9.17 1.83
CA GLY A 189 25.11 9.37 3.23
C GLY A 189 23.60 9.49 3.36
N ILE A 190 23.00 8.81 4.33
CA ILE A 190 21.54 8.77 4.49
C ILE A 190 21.20 8.95 5.96
N THR A 191 20.24 9.81 6.25
CA THR A 191 19.60 9.93 7.56
C THR A 191 18.10 10.13 7.40
N SER A 192 17.32 9.82 8.44
CA SER A 192 15.91 10.20 8.51
C SER A 192 15.62 11.08 9.71
N VAL A 193 14.55 11.86 9.63
CA VAL A 193 13.98 12.60 10.75
C VAL A 193 12.45 12.52 10.71
N LEU A 194 11.84 12.48 11.88
CA LEU A 194 10.44 12.81 12.06
C LEU A 194 10.33 14.31 12.37
N GLY A 195 9.56 15.05 11.58
CA GLY A 195 9.34 16.49 11.80
C GLY A 195 8.70 16.76 13.15
N ASP A 196 8.98 17.93 13.72
CA ASP A 196 8.58 18.31 15.07
C ASP A 196 7.04 18.29 15.22
N LYS A 197 6.31 18.72 14.18
CA LYS A 197 4.83 18.66 14.16
C LYS A 197 4.28 17.23 14.18
N GLU A 198 4.97 16.30 13.51
CA GLU A 198 4.56 14.90 13.48
C GLU A 198 4.99 14.18 14.77
N ALA A 199 6.12 14.57 15.36
CA ALA A 199 6.59 14.12 16.66
C ALA A 199 5.57 14.42 17.78
N GLU A 200 4.88 15.57 17.71
CA GLU A 200 3.78 15.91 18.63
C GLU A 200 2.60 14.92 18.61
N ARG A 201 2.51 14.03 17.61
CA ARG A 201 1.47 13.01 17.51
C ARG A 201 1.89 11.68 18.12
N VAL A 202 3.18 11.51 18.43
CA VAL A 202 3.69 10.34 19.14
C VAL A 202 3.25 10.42 20.59
N ARG A 203 2.71 9.31 21.11
CA ARG A 203 2.12 9.23 22.46
C ARG A 203 2.80 8.19 23.36
N SER A 204 3.70 7.38 22.80
CA SER A 204 4.41 6.34 23.53
C SER A 204 5.52 6.96 24.38
N SER A 205 5.57 6.61 25.68
CA SER A 205 6.69 6.98 26.56
C SER A 205 7.98 6.22 26.25
N ASP A 206 7.86 5.10 25.54
CA ASP A 206 8.97 4.20 25.19
C ASP A 206 9.61 4.57 23.84
N VAL A 207 9.08 5.59 23.17
CA VAL A 207 9.66 6.17 21.95
C VAL A 207 10.16 7.57 22.27
N GLU A 208 11.48 7.74 22.27
CA GLU A 208 12.09 9.05 22.43
C GLU A 208 12.14 9.74 21.07
N VAL A 209 11.62 10.98 21.00
CA VAL A 209 11.76 11.82 19.81
C VAL A 209 12.36 13.16 20.20
N THR A 210 13.57 13.45 19.72
CA THR A 210 14.21 14.76 19.90
C THR A 210 13.85 15.71 18.75
N ALA A 211 14.04 17.02 18.94
CA ALA A 211 13.82 17.99 17.87
C ALA A 211 14.66 17.65 16.62
N ALA A 212 14.03 17.68 15.45
CA ALA A 212 14.66 17.28 14.19
C ALA A 212 15.92 18.11 13.88
N ASP A 213 15.86 19.42 14.13
CA ASP A 213 16.99 20.33 13.94
C ASP A 213 18.17 19.99 14.86
N ALA A 214 17.92 19.74 16.15
CA ALA A 214 18.97 19.40 17.10
C ALA A 214 19.66 18.08 16.72
N ALA A 215 18.89 17.08 16.29
CA ALA A 215 19.43 15.81 15.84
C ALA A 215 20.27 15.94 14.56
N LEU A 216 19.82 16.74 13.59
CA LEU A 216 20.58 17.00 12.37
C LEU A 216 21.85 17.79 12.63
N ALA A 217 21.86 18.73 13.59
CA ALA A 217 23.07 19.45 13.99
C ALA A 217 24.20 18.52 14.46
N GLU A 218 23.86 17.35 15.03
CA GLU A 218 24.83 16.34 15.46
C GLU A 218 25.23 15.38 14.34
N VAL A 219 24.27 14.97 13.49
CA VAL A 219 24.48 13.97 12.43
C VAL A 219 25.14 14.57 11.19
N ALA A 220 24.76 15.79 10.81
CA ALA A 220 25.23 16.44 9.59
C ALA A 220 26.77 16.55 9.54
N PRO A 221 27.49 17.00 10.59
CA PRO A 221 28.95 17.04 10.56
C PRO A 221 29.60 15.67 10.38
N GLN A 222 29.00 14.60 10.93
CA GLN A 222 29.53 13.24 10.81
C GLN A 222 29.38 12.72 9.37
N LEU A 223 28.24 12.98 8.73
CA LEU A 223 28.04 12.66 7.31
C LEU A 223 28.96 13.47 6.40
N ALA A 224 29.22 14.74 6.71
CA ALA A 224 30.18 15.57 5.98
C ALA A 224 31.62 15.01 6.06
N GLN A 225 32.03 14.52 7.23
CA GLN A 225 33.34 13.88 7.42
C GLN A 225 33.49 12.56 6.68
N ALA A 226 32.39 11.86 6.39
CA ALA A 226 32.42 10.58 5.68
C ALA A 226 32.80 10.70 4.18
N GLY A 227 32.85 11.92 3.64
CA GLY A 227 33.24 12.18 2.25
C GLY A 227 32.23 11.62 1.24
N CYS A 228 30.93 11.68 1.56
CA CYS A 228 29.87 11.22 0.69
C CYS A 228 29.77 12.08 -0.58
N ALA A 229 29.54 11.43 -1.73
CA ALA A 229 29.28 12.11 -2.99
C ALA A 229 27.90 12.78 -3.02
N HIS A 230 26.92 12.16 -2.38
CA HIS A 230 25.56 12.68 -2.18
C HIS A 230 25.10 12.38 -0.74
N GLN A 231 24.24 13.24 -0.20
CA GLN A 231 23.60 13.04 1.09
C GLN A 231 22.08 13.17 0.96
N VAL A 232 21.38 12.19 1.54
CA VAL A 232 19.93 12.05 1.49
C VAL A 232 19.34 12.33 2.86
N LEU A 233 18.39 13.25 2.91
CA LEU A 233 17.56 13.51 4.08
C LEU A 233 16.15 12.94 3.83
N LEU A 234 15.79 11.89 4.58
CA LEU A 234 14.43 11.34 4.62
C LEU A 234 13.63 12.09 5.71
N SER A 235 12.95 13.17 5.35
CA SER A 235 12.20 14.01 6.29
C SER A 235 10.73 13.62 6.28
N TRP A 236 10.29 12.84 7.27
CA TRP A 236 8.88 12.65 7.52
C TRP A 236 8.31 13.93 8.17
N ALA A 237 8.08 14.94 7.34
CA ALA A 237 7.50 16.21 7.73
C ALA A 237 6.75 16.82 6.53
N GLY A 238 5.90 17.81 6.79
CA GLY A 238 5.27 18.59 5.73
C GLY A 238 6.29 19.42 4.95
N ALA A 239 5.96 19.76 3.70
CA ALA A 239 6.88 20.37 2.75
C ALA A 239 7.59 21.65 3.27
N ASP A 240 6.90 22.51 4.03
CA ASP A 240 7.49 23.74 4.55
C ASP A 240 8.57 23.50 5.60
N GLU A 241 8.32 22.54 6.50
CA GLU A 241 9.29 22.16 7.52
C GLU A 241 10.50 21.46 6.90
N THR A 242 10.25 20.54 5.96
CA THR A 242 11.31 19.88 5.19
C THR A 242 12.18 20.88 4.44
N LYS A 243 11.58 21.89 3.77
CA LYS A 243 12.31 22.97 3.09
C LYS A 243 13.16 23.80 4.06
N ALA A 244 12.64 24.08 5.27
CA ALA A 244 13.37 24.82 6.29
C ALA A 244 14.56 24.04 6.86
N LEU A 245 14.43 22.71 7.03
CA LEU A 245 15.55 21.84 7.40
C LEU A 245 16.60 21.79 6.28
N ALA A 246 16.18 21.59 5.03
CA ALA A 246 17.08 21.58 3.88
C ALA A 246 17.87 22.89 3.70
N ALA A 247 17.23 24.04 3.96
CA ALA A 247 17.91 25.34 3.90
C ALA A 247 19.01 25.50 4.98
N ARG A 248 18.81 24.90 6.17
CA ARG A 248 19.78 24.92 7.27
C ARG A 248 20.92 23.92 7.07
N TYR A 249 20.64 22.79 6.43
CA TYR A 249 21.59 21.72 6.17
C TYR A 249 21.81 21.51 4.66
N PRO A 250 22.44 22.47 3.95
CA PRO A 250 22.54 22.47 2.49
C PRO A 250 23.41 21.33 1.92
N GLN A 251 24.07 20.56 2.77
CA GLN A 251 24.83 19.37 2.36
C GLN A 251 23.93 18.21 1.90
N PHE A 252 22.64 18.20 2.29
CA PHE A 252 21.67 17.25 1.78
C PHE A 252 21.17 17.71 0.42
N ASP A 253 21.67 17.09 -0.64
CA ASP A 253 21.33 17.43 -2.01
C ASP A 253 20.12 16.64 -2.55
N ILE A 254 19.69 15.59 -1.85
CA ILE A 254 18.42 14.90 -2.07
C ILE A 254 17.60 14.95 -0.79
N VAL A 255 16.43 15.59 -0.84
CA VAL A 255 15.58 15.80 0.34
C VAL A 255 14.19 15.24 0.08
N VAL A 256 13.77 14.28 0.88
CA VAL A 256 12.46 13.62 0.74
C VAL A 256 11.50 14.19 1.77
N THR A 257 10.27 14.49 1.36
CA THR A 257 9.21 15.00 2.23
C THR A 257 8.00 14.07 2.21
N ALA A 258 7.29 14.00 3.35
CA ALA A 258 5.99 13.33 3.44
C ALA A 258 4.85 14.27 3.02
N GLY A 259 3.68 13.69 2.72
CA GLY A 259 2.45 14.43 2.47
C GLY A 259 2.41 15.11 1.10
N GLY A 260 3.02 14.48 0.09
CA GLY A 260 2.88 14.88 -1.31
C GLY A 260 1.47 14.62 -1.86
N GLY A 261 1.25 14.90 -3.15
CA GLY A 261 0.00 14.51 -3.82
C GLY A 261 -0.08 13.00 -4.09
N ASP A 262 -1.26 12.49 -4.48
CA ASP A 262 -1.47 11.06 -4.78
C ASP A 262 -0.47 10.51 -5.81
N GLU A 263 -0.11 11.33 -6.80
CA GLU A 263 1.00 11.05 -7.70
C GLU A 263 2.16 12.03 -7.44
N PRO A 264 3.40 11.53 -7.33
CA PRO A 264 4.58 12.39 -7.32
C PRO A 264 4.63 13.34 -8.53
N PRO A 265 5.20 14.54 -8.39
CA PRO A 265 5.50 15.42 -9.52
C PRO A 265 6.29 14.69 -10.62
N ARG A 266 5.98 14.97 -11.90
CA ARG A 266 6.76 14.41 -13.03
C ARG A 266 8.20 14.87 -13.02
N GLU A 267 8.41 16.13 -12.66
CA GLU A 267 9.73 16.74 -12.48
C GLU A 267 9.89 17.13 -11.01
N LEU A 268 11.01 16.71 -10.41
CA LEU A 268 11.28 17.04 -9.02
C LEU A 268 11.68 18.51 -8.85
N PRO A 269 11.04 19.26 -7.95
CA PRO A 269 11.43 20.63 -7.66
C PRO A 269 12.88 20.73 -7.19
N THR A 270 13.55 21.82 -7.58
CA THR A 270 14.88 22.17 -7.06
C THR A 270 14.72 23.26 -6.00
N LEU A 271 15.24 23.01 -4.81
CA LEU A 271 15.26 23.98 -3.71
C LEU A 271 16.28 25.10 -3.98
N PRO A 272 16.17 26.27 -3.32
CA PRO A 272 17.11 27.37 -3.50
C PRO A 272 18.60 27.01 -3.30
N GLY A 273 18.90 25.99 -2.48
CA GLY A 273 20.25 25.46 -2.27
C GLY A 273 20.74 24.48 -3.32
N GLY A 274 19.96 24.21 -4.38
CA GLY A 274 20.30 23.25 -5.45
C GLY A 274 19.87 21.80 -5.17
N ALA A 275 19.42 21.50 -3.95
CA ALA A 275 18.91 20.18 -3.58
C ALA A 275 17.62 19.82 -4.34
N ARG A 276 17.43 18.55 -4.67
CA ARG A 276 16.18 18.03 -5.25
C ARG A 276 15.21 17.68 -4.14
N LEU A 277 14.02 18.29 -4.17
CA LEU A 277 12.91 17.94 -3.29
C LEU A 277 12.16 16.76 -3.91
N VAL A 278 12.09 15.67 -3.17
CA VAL A 278 11.39 14.45 -3.54
C VAL A 278 10.08 14.43 -2.76
N GLU A 279 8.99 14.65 -3.46
CA GLU A 279 7.64 14.40 -2.95
C GLU A 279 7.24 12.99 -3.33
N LEU A 280 6.83 12.21 -2.35
CA LEU A 280 6.29 10.87 -2.58
C LEU A 280 4.77 10.94 -2.74
N GLY A 281 4.23 9.93 -3.40
CA GLY A 281 2.79 9.66 -3.36
C GLY A 281 2.48 8.66 -2.27
N HIS A 282 1.20 8.39 -2.07
CA HIS A 282 0.74 7.48 -1.02
C HIS A 282 0.66 6.02 -1.49
N LYS A 283 0.52 5.11 -0.53
CA LYS A 283 0.22 3.67 -0.71
C LYS A 283 1.31 2.90 -1.46
N GLY A 284 2.51 3.48 -1.56
CA GLY A 284 3.61 2.91 -2.32
C GLY A 284 3.28 2.68 -3.81
N MET A 285 2.38 3.47 -4.41
CA MET A 285 1.99 3.33 -5.83
C MET A 285 3.11 3.68 -6.81
N PHE A 286 4.05 4.51 -6.37
CA PHE A 286 5.16 4.99 -7.16
C PHE A 286 6.47 4.83 -6.39
N ALA A 287 7.56 4.61 -7.12
CA ALA A 287 8.90 4.90 -6.65
C ALA A 287 9.40 6.18 -7.32
N VAL A 288 10.34 6.89 -6.70
CA VAL A 288 11.08 7.97 -7.34
C VAL A 288 12.52 7.52 -7.55
N ALA A 289 12.94 7.50 -8.81
CA ALA A 289 14.28 7.12 -9.21
C ALA A 289 15.13 8.37 -9.46
N VAL A 290 16.30 8.44 -8.82
CA VAL A 290 17.32 9.46 -9.03
C VAL A 290 18.59 8.78 -9.56
N GLY A 291 18.87 8.96 -10.84
CA GLY A 291 20.07 8.42 -11.49
C GLY A 291 21.22 9.42 -11.45
N PHE A 292 22.40 8.95 -11.04
CA PHE A 292 23.65 9.70 -11.07
C PHE A 292 24.51 9.24 -12.24
N PHE A 293 24.96 10.17 -13.09
CA PHE A 293 25.64 9.86 -14.36
C PHE A 293 27.06 10.42 -14.41
N ALA A 294 27.91 9.81 -15.23
CA ALA A 294 29.27 10.30 -15.47
C ALA A 294 29.32 11.55 -16.36
N ASP A 295 28.28 11.80 -17.15
CA ASP A 295 28.18 12.97 -18.01
C ASP A 295 27.98 14.25 -17.18
N ALA A 296 28.98 15.13 -17.19
CA ALA A 296 28.95 16.40 -16.47
C ALA A 296 27.85 17.36 -16.96
N LYS A 297 27.28 17.16 -18.17
CA LYS A 297 26.17 17.98 -18.69
C LYS A 297 24.82 17.57 -18.12
N THR A 298 24.62 16.28 -17.86
CA THR A 298 23.40 15.73 -17.26
C THR A 298 23.73 14.81 -16.08
N PRO A 299 24.36 15.34 -15.01
CA PRO A 299 24.90 14.52 -13.93
C PRO A 299 23.83 13.84 -13.08
N VAL A 300 22.60 14.37 -13.09
CA VAL A 300 21.46 13.82 -12.35
C VAL A 300 20.22 13.82 -13.25
N ARG A 301 19.57 12.67 -13.37
CA ARG A 301 18.21 12.55 -13.95
C ARG A 301 17.27 11.97 -12.92
N THR A 302 16.00 12.35 -12.99
CA THR A 302 14.98 11.93 -12.03
C THR A 302 13.75 11.47 -12.78
N GLN A 303 13.06 10.46 -12.26
CA GLN A 303 11.80 10.01 -12.81
C GLN A 303 10.92 9.41 -11.71
N ARG A 304 9.63 9.75 -11.73
CA ARG A 304 8.61 8.96 -11.01
C ARG A 304 8.33 7.67 -11.78
N VAL A 305 8.42 6.54 -11.11
CA VAL A 305 8.23 5.20 -11.69
C VAL A 305 6.91 4.64 -11.16
N PRO A 306 5.87 4.48 -12.00
CA PRO A 306 4.64 3.82 -11.58
C PRO A 306 4.90 2.34 -11.31
N LEU A 307 4.53 1.85 -10.14
CA LEU A 307 4.57 0.42 -9.81
C LEU A 307 3.28 -0.25 -10.31
N ASP A 308 3.08 -0.25 -11.63
CA ASP A 308 1.91 -0.83 -12.30
C ASP A 308 2.17 -2.28 -12.78
N ALA A 309 1.22 -2.85 -13.53
CA ALA A 309 1.28 -4.24 -13.97
C ALA A 309 2.51 -4.60 -14.82
N ARG A 310 3.25 -3.62 -15.37
CA ARG A 310 4.48 -3.89 -16.14
C ARG A 310 5.56 -4.58 -15.31
N TRP A 311 5.50 -4.47 -13.99
CA TRP A 311 6.46 -5.12 -13.09
C TRP A 311 6.05 -6.53 -12.67
N GLY A 312 4.82 -6.96 -12.99
CA GLY A 312 4.33 -8.30 -12.65
C GLY A 312 4.27 -8.57 -11.14
N GLU A 313 4.19 -9.84 -10.77
CA GLU A 313 4.22 -10.29 -9.37
C GLU A 313 5.47 -11.11 -9.07
N SER A 314 5.96 -11.02 -7.84
CA SER A 314 7.20 -11.63 -7.38
C SER A 314 6.93 -12.86 -6.50
N PRO A 315 7.49 -14.05 -6.79
CA PRO A 315 7.20 -15.29 -6.06
C PRO A 315 7.52 -15.26 -4.55
N ASP A 316 8.61 -14.59 -4.18
CA ASP A 316 9.01 -14.37 -2.79
C ASP A 316 8.03 -13.45 -2.04
N MET A 317 7.54 -12.39 -2.68
CA MET A 317 6.53 -11.50 -2.09
C MET A 317 5.16 -12.18 -2.00
N ILE A 318 4.82 -13.07 -2.93
CA ILE A 318 3.65 -13.96 -2.83
C ILE A 318 3.80 -14.90 -1.62
N THR A 319 5.00 -15.44 -1.39
CA THR A 319 5.29 -16.31 -0.23
C THR A 319 5.21 -15.55 1.09
N LEU A 320 5.74 -14.32 1.12
CA LEU A 320 5.64 -13.41 2.25
C LEU A 320 4.17 -13.12 2.58
N LEU A 321 3.38 -12.80 1.56
CA LEU A 321 1.95 -12.57 1.73
C LEU A 321 1.22 -13.83 2.20
N ALA A 322 1.57 -15.02 1.70
CA ALA A 322 1.00 -16.27 2.16
C ALA A 322 1.30 -16.52 3.65
N THR A 323 2.51 -16.16 4.09
CA THR A 323 2.92 -16.23 5.49
C THR A 323 2.12 -15.25 6.35
N TYR A 324 1.92 -14.02 5.87
CA TYR A 324 1.08 -13.02 6.52
C TYR A 324 -0.37 -13.51 6.66
N GLN A 325 -0.99 -13.99 5.58
CA GLN A 325 -2.36 -14.51 5.60
C GLN A 325 -2.50 -15.72 6.55
N GLY A 326 -1.52 -16.63 6.53
CA GLY A 326 -1.48 -17.74 7.49
C GLY A 326 -1.36 -17.30 8.95
N LYS A 327 -0.62 -16.22 9.23
CA LYS A 327 -0.54 -15.62 10.57
C LYS A 327 -1.88 -15.04 11.00
N LEU A 328 -2.60 -14.35 10.12
CA LEU A 328 -3.95 -13.84 10.42
C LEU A 328 -4.93 -14.98 10.73
N GLU A 329 -4.94 -16.01 9.89
CA GLU A 329 -5.79 -17.19 10.07
C GLU A 329 -5.50 -17.90 11.41
N SER A 330 -4.22 -18.05 11.77
CA SER A 330 -3.81 -18.71 13.01
C SER A 330 -4.16 -17.90 14.26
N LEU A 331 -4.09 -16.57 14.20
CA LEU A 331 -4.51 -15.69 15.29
C LEU A 331 -6.04 -15.65 15.44
N GLY A 332 -6.78 -15.69 14.31
CA GLY A 332 -8.21 -15.47 14.26
C GLY A 332 -8.62 -14.07 14.78
N LEU A 333 -9.92 -13.77 14.74
CA LEU A 333 -10.43 -12.45 15.13
C LEU A 333 -10.05 -12.06 16.56
N ALA A 334 -10.20 -12.98 17.51
CA ALA A 334 -9.87 -12.74 18.91
C ALA A 334 -8.36 -12.49 19.12
N GLY A 335 -7.50 -13.28 18.46
CA GLY A 335 -6.05 -13.08 18.53
C GLY A 335 -5.60 -11.76 17.90
N LEU A 336 -6.32 -11.27 16.89
CA LEU A 336 -6.15 -9.95 16.27
C LEU A 336 -6.76 -8.80 17.09
N GLY A 337 -7.39 -9.09 18.24
CA GLY A 337 -8.04 -8.08 19.08
C GLY A 337 -9.36 -7.55 18.49
N LEU A 338 -9.93 -8.22 17.50
CA LEU A 338 -11.19 -7.87 16.86
C LEU A 338 -12.33 -8.57 17.58
N VAL A 339 -13.01 -7.83 18.46
CA VAL A 339 -14.21 -8.28 19.17
C VAL A 339 -15.44 -7.75 18.45
N PRO A 340 -16.42 -8.59 18.09
CA PRO A 340 -17.65 -8.12 17.45
C PRO A 340 -18.36 -7.07 18.29
N VAL A 341 -18.68 -5.95 17.66
CA VAL A 341 -19.38 -4.83 18.32
C VAL A 341 -20.86 -4.84 17.98
N ARG A 342 -21.68 -4.25 18.84
CA ARG A 342 -23.12 -4.14 18.55
C ARG A 342 -23.33 -3.20 17.37
N HIS A 343 -24.13 -3.62 16.39
CA HIS A 343 -24.53 -2.75 15.29
C HIS A 343 -25.26 -1.50 15.84
N PRO A 344 -25.08 -0.28 15.28
CA PRO A 344 -25.70 0.94 15.79
C PRO A 344 -27.23 0.89 15.92
N THR A 345 -27.91 0.13 15.05
CA THR A 345 -29.37 -0.09 15.15
C THR A 345 -29.78 -1.08 16.24
N GLY A 346 -28.81 -1.79 16.82
CA GLY A 346 -29.02 -2.86 17.80
C GLY A 346 -29.68 -4.12 17.24
N ARG A 347 -29.81 -4.24 15.91
CA ARG A 347 -30.39 -5.39 15.20
C ARG A 347 -29.32 -6.38 14.72
N ARG A 348 -29.76 -7.57 14.30
CA ARG A 348 -28.93 -8.66 13.76
C ARG A 348 -29.26 -8.94 12.30
N PHE A 349 -28.43 -9.75 11.68
CA PHE A 349 -28.47 -10.07 10.24
C PHE A 349 -29.23 -11.38 9.98
N ALA A 350 -29.91 -11.45 8.84
CA ALA A 350 -30.72 -12.59 8.40
C ALA A 350 -30.10 -13.35 7.22
N GLY A 351 -29.26 -12.69 6.42
CA GLY A 351 -28.70 -13.20 5.17
C GLY A 351 -29.64 -12.99 3.97
N SER A 352 -29.05 -12.77 2.78
CA SER A 352 -29.80 -12.45 1.55
C SER A 352 -30.86 -13.52 1.21
N ALA A 353 -30.58 -14.80 1.50
CA ALA A 353 -31.51 -15.89 1.24
C ALA A 353 -32.85 -15.74 1.99
N ALA A 354 -32.86 -15.10 3.17
CA ALA A 354 -34.09 -14.86 3.92
C ALA A 354 -35.02 -13.83 3.25
N CYS A 355 -34.49 -13.02 2.33
CA CYS A 355 -35.25 -12.01 1.60
C CYS A 355 -35.98 -12.58 0.38
N ALA A 356 -35.53 -13.72 -0.17
CA ALA A 356 -35.96 -14.24 -1.46
C ALA A 356 -37.47 -14.56 -1.53
N ASP A 357 -38.05 -15.06 -0.44
CA ASP A 357 -39.46 -15.48 -0.40
C ASP A 357 -40.44 -14.31 -0.61
N CYS A 358 -40.10 -13.12 -0.10
CA CYS A 358 -40.94 -11.92 -0.19
C CYS A 358 -40.46 -10.92 -1.26
N HIS A 359 -39.16 -10.93 -1.58
CA HIS A 359 -38.49 -9.99 -2.48
C HIS A 359 -37.79 -10.69 -3.65
N ALA A 360 -38.49 -11.62 -4.32
CA ALA A 360 -37.91 -12.46 -5.37
C ALA A 360 -37.22 -11.67 -6.52
N HIS A 361 -37.83 -10.57 -6.98
CA HIS A 361 -37.24 -9.74 -8.03
C HIS A 361 -35.90 -9.13 -7.60
N ALA A 362 -35.87 -8.47 -6.44
CA ALA A 362 -34.66 -7.86 -5.89
C ALA A 362 -33.58 -8.91 -5.61
N TYR A 363 -33.97 -10.10 -5.14
CA TYR A 363 -33.06 -11.19 -4.89
C TYR A 363 -32.36 -11.68 -6.17
N GLU A 364 -33.09 -11.84 -7.29
CA GLU A 364 -32.46 -12.23 -8.55
C GLU A 364 -31.53 -11.13 -9.11
N VAL A 365 -31.91 -9.85 -9.00
CA VAL A 365 -31.01 -8.74 -9.36
C VAL A 365 -29.71 -8.78 -8.56
N TRP A 366 -29.79 -8.97 -7.24
CA TRP A 366 -28.61 -9.11 -6.38
C TRP A 366 -27.76 -10.32 -6.77
N LYS A 367 -28.38 -11.48 -6.96
CA LYS A 367 -27.72 -12.75 -7.27
C LYS A 367 -26.93 -12.72 -8.57
N ASP A 368 -27.38 -11.96 -9.56
CA ASP A 368 -26.70 -11.79 -10.84
C ASP A 368 -25.56 -10.74 -10.78
N SER A 369 -25.47 -9.97 -9.70
CA SER A 369 -24.43 -8.95 -9.51
C SER A 369 -23.09 -9.55 -9.02
N ALA A 370 -22.01 -8.76 -9.11
CA ALA A 370 -20.71 -9.12 -8.56
C ALA A 370 -20.74 -9.28 -7.02
N HIS A 371 -21.64 -8.57 -6.33
CA HIS A 371 -21.75 -8.63 -4.87
C HIS A 371 -22.08 -10.04 -4.36
N ALA A 372 -22.91 -10.80 -5.08
CA ALA A 372 -23.26 -12.17 -4.72
C ALA A 372 -22.10 -13.17 -4.86
N LYS A 373 -20.96 -12.76 -5.41
CA LYS A 373 -19.75 -13.57 -5.57
C LYS A 373 -18.56 -13.01 -4.78
N ALA A 374 -18.76 -11.96 -3.99
CA ALA A 374 -17.67 -11.19 -3.38
C ALA A 374 -16.71 -12.07 -2.55
N LEU A 375 -17.21 -12.89 -1.62
CA LEU A 375 -16.32 -13.76 -0.83
C LEU A 375 -15.53 -14.76 -1.70
N THR A 376 -16.16 -15.33 -2.73
CA THR A 376 -15.51 -16.27 -3.65
C THR A 376 -14.30 -15.65 -4.35
N THR A 377 -14.36 -14.37 -4.69
CA THR A 377 -13.20 -13.70 -5.30
C THR A 377 -12.00 -13.64 -4.36
N LEU A 378 -12.19 -13.71 -3.03
CA LEU A 378 -11.10 -13.81 -2.04
C LEU A 378 -10.61 -15.24 -1.85
N GLU A 379 -11.53 -16.21 -1.91
CA GLU A 379 -11.25 -17.65 -1.80
C GLU A 379 -10.39 -18.16 -2.97
N GLU A 380 -10.63 -17.64 -4.17
CA GLU A 380 -9.96 -18.04 -5.40
C GLU A 380 -8.58 -17.40 -5.60
N GLN A 381 -8.27 -16.31 -4.87
CA GLN A 381 -6.97 -15.69 -5.01
C GLN A 381 -5.86 -16.57 -4.42
N LYS A 382 -4.62 -16.35 -4.89
CA LYS A 382 -3.43 -17.05 -4.40
C LYS A 382 -2.41 -16.04 -3.86
N PRO A 383 -2.06 -16.06 -2.56
CA PRO A 383 -2.68 -16.82 -1.46
C PRO A 383 -4.16 -16.45 -1.22
N ARG A 384 -4.88 -17.17 -0.38
CA ARG A 384 -6.29 -16.86 -0.10
C ARG A 384 -6.43 -15.62 0.81
N ARG A 385 -7.50 -14.83 0.66
CA ARG A 385 -7.77 -13.58 1.45
C ARG A 385 -9.09 -13.62 2.24
N ASP A 386 -9.80 -14.75 2.24
CA ASP A 386 -11.11 -14.94 2.90
C ASP A 386 -11.05 -14.95 4.44
N GLY A 387 -9.85 -14.88 5.03
CA GLY A 387 -9.63 -14.73 6.47
C GLY A 387 -9.10 -13.35 6.89
N ASP A 388 -8.80 -12.46 5.95
CA ASP A 388 -8.26 -11.13 6.24
C ASP A 388 -9.39 -10.17 6.65
N PRO A 389 -9.37 -9.59 7.87
CA PRO A 389 -10.40 -8.67 8.32
C PRO A 389 -10.61 -7.44 7.42
N GLU A 390 -9.57 -6.95 6.75
CA GLU A 390 -9.68 -5.80 5.85
C GLU A 390 -10.36 -6.18 4.53
N CYS A 391 -10.23 -7.44 4.10
CA CYS A 391 -10.93 -7.94 2.92
C CYS A 391 -12.37 -8.33 3.26
N LEU A 392 -12.57 -9.02 4.39
CA LEU A 392 -13.88 -9.42 4.87
C LEU A 392 -14.81 -8.21 5.04
N SER A 393 -14.32 -7.09 5.57
CA SER A 393 -15.16 -5.94 5.87
C SER A 393 -15.95 -5.38 4.68
N CYS A 394 -15.51 -5.64 3.45
CA CYS A 394 -16.19 -5.24 2.21
C CYS A 394 -16.77 -6.42 1.41
N HIS A 395 -16.52 -7.68 1.80
CA HIS A 395 -16.86 -8.87 1.01
C HIS A 395 -17.91 -9.78 1.66
N VAL A 396 -18.35 -9.49 2.88
CA VAL A 396 -19.35 -10.27 3.62
C VAL A 396 -20.38 -9.40 4.33
N VAL A 397 -21.47 -9.99 4.83
CA VAL A 397 -22.48 -9.26 5.60
C VAL A 397 -22.07 -9.08 7.06
N GLY A 398 -22.36 -7.90 7.61
CA GLY A 398 -22.27 -7.65 9.04
C GLY A 398 -20.88 -7.25 9.54
N TRP A 399 -20.20 -6.43 8.76
CA TRP A 399 -18.95 -5.77 9.11
C TRP A 399 -19.04 -4.27 8.85
N ALA A 400 -18.20 -3.48 9.53
CA ALA A 400 -18.02 -2.06 9.26
C ALA A 400 -16.88 -1.87 8.24
N PRO A 401 -17.17 -1.53 6.97
CA PRO A 401 -16.17 -1.54 5.89
C PRO A 401 -14.94 -0.69 6.19
N GLN A 402 -15.15 0.55 6.62
CA GLN A 402 -14.06 1.50 6.84
C GLN A 402 -13.31 1.28 8.16
N ARG A 403 -13.90 0.56 9.12
CA ARG A 403 -13.29 0.29 10.44
C ARG A 403 -12.65 -1.10 10.55
N PHE A 404 -12.95 -2.00 9.62
CA PHE A 404 -12.49 -3.40 9.65
C PHE A 404 -12.95 -4.14 10.91
N GLU A 405 -14.17 -3.81 11.38
CA GLU A 405 -14.74 -4.33 12.62
C GLU A 405 -15.93 -5.24 12.32
N PRO A 406 -15.99 -6.46 12.88
CA PRO A 406 -17.17 -7.30 12.79
C PRO A 406 -18.30 -6.77 13.67
N PHE A 407 -19.55 -6.94 13.24
CA PHE A 407 -20.72 -6.74 14.08
C PHE A 407 -21.16 -8.04 14.75
N GLU A 408 -21.79 -7.93 15.92
CA GLU A 408 -22.41 -9.07 16.58
C GLU A 408 -23.46 -9.75 15.69
N GLY A 409 -23.29 -11.05 15.45
CA GLY A 409 -24.16 -11.82 14.55
C GLY A 409 -23.94 -11.54 13.07
N GLY A 410 -22.86 -10.84 12.70
CA GLY A 410 -22.35 -10.76 11.33
C GLY A 410 -21.59 -12.02 10.92
N PHE A 411 -21.00 -11.98 9.72
CA PHE A 411 -20.21 -13.09 9.20
C PHE A 411 -18.99 -13.39 10.07
N SER A 412 -18.82 -14.66 10.42
CA SER A 412 -17.73 -15.19 11.26
C SER A 412 -17.05 -16.43 10.67
N GLY A 413 -17.21 -16.64 9.36
CA GLY A 413 -16.64 -17.77 8.61
C GLY A 413 -17.69 -18.73 8.05
N MET A 414 -17.31 -19.45 7.00
CA MET A 414 -18.19 -20.39 6.28
C MET A 414 -18.68 -21.56 7.14
N ALA A 415 -17.94 -21.93 8.20
CA ALA A 415 -18.37 -22.96 9.14
C ALA A 415 -19.46 -22.49 10.11
N THR A 416 -19.54 -21.19 10.40
CA THR A 416 -20.39 -20.65 11.48
C THR A 416 -21.60 -19.90 10.93
N THR A 417 -21.41 -19.06 9.92
CA THR A 417 -22.46 -18.18 9.36
C THR A 417 -22.42 -18.17 7.83
N PRO A 418 -22.55 -19.31 7.13
CA PRO A 418 -22.45 -19.37 5.67
C PRO A 418 -23.53 -18.55 4.95
N HIS A 419 -24.68 -18.35 5.59
CA HIS A 419 -25.78 -17.53 5.05
C HIS A 419 -25.49 -16.02 5.02
N LEU A 420 -24.41 -15.57 5.68
CA LEU A 420 -23.92 -14.19 5.67
C LEU A 420 -22.70 -13.99 4.76
N ALA A 421 -22.35 -15.02 3.97
CA ALA A 421 -21.31 -14.92 2.96
C ALA A 421 -21.70 -13.93 1.86
N HIS A 422 -20.67 -13.37 1.21
CA HIS A 422 -20.77 -12.39 0.13
C HIS A 422 -21.31 -11.02 0.57
N GLN A 423 -21.19 -10.02 -0.30
CA GLN A 423 -21.87 -8.75 -0.10
C GLN A 423 -23.36 -8.97 -0.28
N GLY A 424 -24.15 -8.81 0.78
CA GLY A 424 -25.57 -9.13 0.78
C GLY A 424 -26.50 -7.91 0.83
N CYS A 425 -27.81 -8.17 0.74
CA CYS A 425 -28.85 -7.13 0.79
C CYS A 425 -28.70 -6.21 2.02
N GLU A 426 -28.32 -6.79 3.16
CA GLU A 426 -28.26 -6.10 4.45
C GLU A 426 -27.09 -5.11 4.57
N ASN A 427 -26.10 -5.14 3.67
CA ASN A 427 -25.04 -4.13 3.62
C ASN A 427 -25.54 -2.83 2.96
N CYS A 428 -26.56 -2.89 2.11
CA CYS A 428 -27.22 -1.70 1.56
C CYS A 428 -28.41 -1.27 2.42
N HIS A 429 -29.27 -2.22 2.80
CA HIS A 429 -30.55 -1.96 3.46
C HIS A 429 -30.45 -1.91 5.00
N GLY A 430 -29.41 -2.49 5.58
CA GLY A 430 -29.25 -2.67 7.02
C GLY A 430 -29.73 -4.04 7.54
N PRO A 431 -29.50 -4.34 8.84
CA PRO A 431 -29.78 -5.67 9.40
C PRO A 431 -31.28 -5.97 9.52
N ALA A 432 -31.73 -7.06 8.92
CA ALA A 432 -33.13 -7.39 8.66
C ALA A 432 -33.67 -8.60 9.46
N ALA A 433 -32.90 -9.18 10.40
CA ALA A 433 -33.37 -10.34 11.18
C ALA A 433 -34.69 -10.08 11.94
N ALA A 434 -34.86 -8.87 12.49
CA ALA A 434 -36.10 -8.52 13.18
C ALA A 434 -37.28 -8.36 12.20
N HIS A 435 -37.04 -7.75 11.03
CA HIS A 435 -38.05 -7.59 9.98
C HIS A 435 -38.55 -8.96 9.49
N THR A 436 -37.63 -9.85 9.11
CA THR A 436 -37.95 -11.18 8.60
C THR A 436 -38.73 -12.02 9.62
N ALA A 437 -38.32 -12.02 10.89
CA ALA A 437 -39.00 -12.75 11.96
C ALA A 437 -40.45 -12.25 12.20
N VAL A 438 -40.69 -10.94 12.10
CA VAL A 438 -42.04 -10.37 12.28
C VAL A 438 -42.94 -10.67 11.08
N GLU A 439 -42.42 -10.57 9.84
CA GLU A 439 -43.22 -10.86 8.65
C GLU A 439 -43.59 -12.34 8.52
N ARG A 440 -42.68 -13.23 8.91
CA ARG A 440 -42.93 -14.69 8.95
C ARG A 440 -43.84 -15.12 10.10
N GLY A 441 -44.07 -14.24 11.07
CA GLY A 441 -44.90 -14.51 12.25
C GLY A 441 -44.18 -15.28 13.35
N ASP A 442 -42.86 -15.43 13.26
CA ASP A 442 -42.01 -16.07 14.29
C ASP A 442 -42.03 -15.25 15.59
N VAL A 443 -42.18 -13.93 15.48
CA VAL A 443 -42.28 -13.00 16.60
C VAL A 443 -43.54 -12.13 16.44
N ARG A 444 -44.35 -12.05 17.51
CA ARG A 444 -45.50 -11.14 17.55
C ARG A 444 -45.02 -9.70 17.76
N ALA A 445 -45.48 -8.80 16.91
CA ALA A 445 -45.24 -7.36 17.01
C ALA A 445 -46.54 -6.59 16.72
N SER A 446 -46.63 -5.36 17.22
CA SER A 446 -47.72 -4.46 16.83
C SER A 446 -47.59 -4.07 15.36
N GLU A 447 -48.69 -3.63 14.75
CA GLU A 447 -48.67 -3.08 13.39
C GLU A 447 -47.69 -1.91 13.26
N ALA A 448 -47.65 -1.03 14.28
CA ALA A 448 -46.72 0.08 14.33
C ALA A 448 -45.24 -0.36 14.31
N GLU A 449 -44.87 -1.42 15.04
CA GLU A 449 -43.48 -1.94 15.02
C GLU A 449 -43.19 -2.66 13.71
N ARG A 450 -44.14 -3.43 13.15
CA ARG A 450 -43.99 -4.05 11.82
C ARG A 450 -43.71 -2.99 10.75
N ASP A 451 -44.51 -1.93 10.72
CA ASP A 451 -44.34 -0.85 9.75
C ASP A 451 -43.05 -0.06 9.96
N ARG A 452 -42.62 0.10 11.22
CA ARG A 452 -41.33 0.69 11.53
C ARG A 452 -40.18 -0.15 10.96
N LEU A 453 -40.18 -1.47 11.19
CA LEU A 453 -39.15 -2.38 10.68
C LEU A 453 -39.09 -2.38 9.15
N ARG A 454 -40.24 -2.27 8.46
CA ARG A 454 -40.28 -2.09 7.00
C ARG A 454 -39.60 -0.79 6.57
N ARG A 455 -39.96 0.34 7.19
CA ARG A 455 -39.41 1.67 6.85
C ARG A 455 -37.91 1.77 7.10
N GLU A 456 -37.39 1.11 8.14
CA GLU A 456 -35.95 1.15 8.47
C GLU A 456 -35.06 0.58 7.35
N LEU A 457 -35.58 -0.35 6.53
CA LEU A 457 -34.87 -1.02 5.44
C LEU A 457 -35.04 -0.35 4.06
N VAL A 458 -35.87 0.70 3.95
CA VAL A 458 -36.12 1.36 2.66
C VAL A 458 -34.96 2.27 2.27
N LEU A 459 -34.50 2.13 1.03
CA LEU A 459 -33.62 3.06 0.35
C LEU A 459 -34.46 3.91 -0.61
N THR A 460 -34.39 5.23 -0.48
CA THR A 460 -35.14 6.17 -1.34
C THR A 460 -34.18 7.14 -2.01
N LEU A 461 -34.34 7.33 -3.32
CA LEU A 461 -33.60 8.34 -4.09
C LEU A 461 -34.46 9.58 -4.39
N ASP A 462 -35.71 9.60 -3.91
CA ASP A 462 -36.70 10.64 -4.24
C ASP A 462 -36.40 11.97 -3.55
N THR A 463 -35.54 11.95 -2.53
CA THR A 463 -35.07 13.13 -1.81
C THR A 463 -33.55 13.22 -1.90
N ALA A 464 -33.02 14.44 -1.87
CA ALA A 464 -31.56 14.66 -1.87
C ALA A 464 -30.89 13.96 -0.67
N GLU A 465 -31.53 14.01 0.50
CA GLU A 465 -31.05 13.36 1.72
C GLU A 465 -31.05 11.83 1.59
N GLY A 466 -32.12 11.26 1.02
CA GLY A 466 -32.21 9.84 0.70
C GLY A 466 -31.14 9.39 -0.28
N LYS A 467 -31.00 10.11 -1.41
CA LYS A 467 -29.94 9.84 -2.40
C LYS A 467 -28.56 9.88 -1.76
N GLN A 468 -28.26 10.90 -0.95
CA GLN A 468 -26.98 11.01 -0.28
C GLN A 468 -26.72 9.85 0.68
N LYS A 469 -27.73 9.39 1.43
CA LYS A 469 -27.59 8.21 2.30
C LYS A 469 -27.22 6.96 1.50
N VAL A 470 -27.88 6.72 0.36
CA VAL A 470 -27.57 5.57 -0.50
C VAL A 470 -26.17 5.68 -1.09
N VAL A 471 -25.79 6.86 -1.59
CA VAL A 471 -24.43 7.15 -2.08
C VAL A 471 -23.39 6.85 -0.99
N ASN A 472 -23.62 7.31 0.23
CA ASN A 472 -22.70 7.09 1.35
C ASN A 472 -22.55 5.59 1.66
N ASN A 473 -23.63 4.82 1.64
CA ASN A 473 -23.56 3.36 1.85
C ASN A 473 -22.69 2.69 0.79
N CYS A 474 -22.83 3.08 -0.49
CA CYS A 474 -21.97 2.56 -1.55
C CYS A 474 -20.50 2.96 -1.32
N GLN A 475 -20.26 4.22 -0.95
CA GLN A 475 -18.91 4.77 -0.73
C GLN A 475 -18.21 4.25 0.52
N GLU A 476 -18.89 3.52 1.40
CA GLU A 476 -18.22 2.77 2.47
C GLU A 476 -17.31 1.68 1.91
N CYS A 477 -17.63 1.11 0.75
CA CYS A 477 -16.78 0.14 0.06
C CYS A 477 -16.22 0.68 -1.25
N HIS A 478 -16.94 1.52 -1.99
CA HIS A 478 -16.51 2.11 -3.26
C HIS A 478 -15.81 3.45 -3.03
N ASP A 479 -14.56 3.37 -2.60
CA ASP A 479 -13.67 4.52 -2.43
C ASP A 479 -12.57 4.51 -3.51
N LEU A 480 -11.61 5.43 -3.39
CA LEU A 480 -10.46 5.53 -4.29
C LEU A 480 -9.60 4.25 -4.30
N ASP A 481 -9.66 3.42 -3.25
CA ASP A 481 -8.85 2.21 -3.12
C ASP A 481 -9.51 0.99 -3.78
N ASN A 482 -10.80 0.86 -3.57
CA ASN A 482 -11.55 -0.32 -3.96
C ASN A 482 -12.25 -0.13 -5.32
N SER A 483 -12.58 1.12 -5.68
CA SER A 483 -13.33 1.46 -6.90
C SER A 483 -13.04 2.91 -7.36
N PRO A 484 -11.80 3.22 -7.80
CA PRO A 484 -11.39 4.59 -8.17
C PRO A 484 -12.15 5.21 -9.36
N GLN A 485 -12.92 4.41 -10.11
CA GLN A 485 -13.77 4.86 -11.21
C GLN A 485 -15.26 4.74 -10.84
N PHE A 486 -15.58 4.74 -9.54
CA PHE A 486 -16.94 4.63 -9.07
C PHE A 486 -17.76 5.87 -9.42
N GLU A 487 -18.75 5.69 -10.28
CA GLU A 487 -19.75 6.70 -10.60
C GLU A 487 -21.12 6.18 -10.17
N PHE A 488 -21.73 6.84 -9.19
CA PHE A 488 -22.91 6.33 -8.49
C PHE A 488 -24.06 5.96 -9.45
N ASP A 489 -24.41 6.86 -10.38
CA ASP A 489 -25.56 6.64 -11.27
C ASP A 489 -25.32 5.46 -12.24
N GLU A 490 -24.09 5.20 -12.66
CA GLU A 490 -23.74 4.06 -13.51
C GLU A 490 -23.83 2.74 -12.72
N TYR A 491 -23.23 2.69 -11.53
CA TYR A 491 -23.22 1.49 -10.70
C TYR A 491 -24.61 1.17 -10.15
N TRP A 492 -25.37 2.20 -9.74
CA TRP A 492 -26.73 2.04 -9.23
C TRP A 492 -27.64 1.36 -10.26
N SER A 493 -27.52 1.71 -11.55
CA SER A 493 -28.31 1.11 -12.63
C SER A 493 -28.16 -0.41 -12.76
N GLN A 494 -27.08 -0.99 -12.23
CA GLN A 494 -26.80 -2.43 -12.27
C GLN A 494 -27.46 -3.19 -11.12
N VAL A 495 -27.82 -2.48 -10.04
CA VAL A 495 -28.34 -3.09 -8.80
C VAL A 495 -29.72 -2.55 -8.42
N GLU A 496 -30.25 -1.56 -9.14
CA GLU A 496 -31.59 -1.03 -8.90
C GLU A 496 -32.65 -2.10 -9.14
N HIS A 497 -33.59 -2.19 -8.21
CA HIS A 497 -34.66 -3.19 -8.22
C HIS A 497 -35.97 -2.57 -7.72
N ASN A 498 -36.16 -1.29 -8.00
CA ASN A 498 -37.43 -0.63 -7.77
C ASN A 498 -38.47 -1.34 -8.63
N ASP A 499 -39.52 -1.86 -7.99
CA ASP A 499 -40.68 -2.35 -8.71
C ASP A 499 -41.21 -1.19 -9.57
N LYS A 500 -41.05 -1.26 -10.90
CA LYS A 500 -41.61 -0.28 -11.85
C LYS A 500 -43.15 -0.20 -11.83
N LYS A 501 -43.80 -0.89 -10.88
CA LYS A 501 -45.24 -1.02 -10.72
C LYS A 501 -45.61 -1.23 -9.24
N LYS A 502 -45.56 -0.19 -8.42
CA LYS A 502 -46.54 0.03 -7.35
C LYS A 502 -46.89 1.49 -7.25
#